data_AF-A0A7V3DVN8-F1
#
_entry.id   AF-A0A7V3DVN8-F1
#
_cell.length_a   1.000
_cell.length_b   1.000
_cell.length_c   1.000
_cell.angle_alpha   90.00
_cell.angle_beta   90.00
_cell.angle_gamma   90.00
#
_symmetry.space_group_name_H-M   'P 1'
#
loop_
_entity.id
_entity.type
_entity.pdbx_description
1 polymer ?
#
loop_
_entity_poly.entity_id
_entity_poly.type
_entity_poly.pdbx_seq_one_letter_code
_entity_poly.pdbx_strand_id
1 'polypeptide(L)'
;MREKRDTPNPSSRAITKPASSAPRAAPAPDSASTPAPPSPGRLHRLLAAPLVYWFCAGLLIAYAAFFVRPVFFNAKHTMFIHPKYVPYDGDIGSDLMTTLRCSRSFFVETDLQKVLPLNYPPLCRLLMAPLLLFEFHTAYVLVTVATIAALVGLCAVMPAVLFGGRAHLPLTGVFLVTALFSYPFHFELERGQFNLISICLCFAGVYLFHYHYRWRYAAYALFIAAVHLKVTPVLFAPMFVRDWRDWKGEMKRFAGLGAANVALLFVLGPGMFAQFVKTLAGQASEPYVWQGNHSVHAWALIGPYLMKAPGLQTMTPSFSTVLYGAVLLCVFLTLANAFWRNRRGPDPFLWLGCSMGWFVLPAASMDYKLAALAPPVLFALIAAGRTGANDGGGKAGASAGDGQEAGGHDAPGAGAVRAGTRVALTVAIGAAYGSTLFSYEYKVGTLFWANFPALMVILAAGVGLMILTDWTTPPRADNPR
;
A
#
# COMPACT_ATOMS: atom_id res chain seq x y z
N MET A 1 11.33 0.28 42.24
CA MET A 1 10.56 -0.73 43.01
C MET A 1 10.00 -1.75 42.02
N ARG A 2 10.62 -2.93 41.95
CA ARG A 2 10.29 -4.00 41.00
C ARG A 2 9.69 -5.15 41.81
N GLU A 3 8.40 -5.38 41.60
CA GLU A 3 7.61 -6.43 42.21
C GLU A 3 8.10 -7.79 41.69
N LYS A 4 8.63 -8.63 42.58
CA LYS A 4 9.00 -10.02 42.30
C LYS A 4 7.69 -10.79 42.03
N ARG A 5 7.52 -11.28 40.81
CA ARG A 5 6.53 -12.34 40.53
C ARG A 5 7.16 -13.67 40.88
N ASP A 6 6.59 -14.30 41.90
CA ASP A 6 6.85 -15.68 42.27
C ASP A 6 6.41 -16.62 41.14
N THR A 7 7.36 -17.39 40.63
CA THR A 7 7.11 -18.52 39.73
C THR A 7 6.74 -19.75 40.57
N PRO A 8 5.63 -20.45 40.28
CA PRO A 8 5.30 -21.67 41.00
C PRO A 8 6.14 -22.85 40.52
N ASN A 9 6.54 -23.63 41.53
CA ASN A 9 7.33 -24.85 41.53
C ASN A 9 6.67 -26.00 40.72
N PRO A 10 7.37 -26.68 39.80
CA PRO A 10 6.86 -27.87 39.13
C PRO A 10 7.28 -29.13 39.90
N SER A 11 6.57 -29.47 40.97
CA SER A 11 6.70 -30.78 41.62
C SER A 11 5.37 -31.22 42.22
N SER A 12 5.03 -32.50 42.01
CA SER A 12 3.76 -33.18 42.34
C SER A 12 2.67 -32.97 41.27
N ARG A 13 1.96 -33.97 40.75
CA ARG A 13 1.60 -35.28 41.27
C ARG A 13 1.19 -36.15 40.07
N ALA A 14 1.80 -37.32 39.92
CA ALA A 14 1.21 -38.41 39.14
C ALA A 14 0.02 -38.95 39.93
N ILE A 15 -1.20 -38.73 39.42
CA ILE A 15 -2.40 -39.46 39.87
C ILE A 15 -2.89 -40.25 38.66
N THR A 16 -2.52 -41.53 38.65
CA THR A 16 -3.11 -42.56 37.81
C THR A 16 -4.60 -42.67 38.14
N LYS A 17 -5.46 -42.27 37.19
CA LYS A 17 -6.90 -42.50 37.25
C LYS A 17 -7.18 -44.00 37.01
N PRO A 18 -8.04 -44.64 37.82
CA PRO A 18 -8.43 -46.03 37.59
C PRO A 18 -9.29 -46.15 36.34
N ALA A 19 -9.08 -47.23 35.60
CA ALA A 19 -9.84 -47.61 34.42
C ALA A 19 -11.32 -47.82 34.80
N SER A 20 -12.16 -46.86 34.44
CA SER A 20 -13.62 -46.99 34.47
C SER A 20 -14.04 -47.89 33.31
N SER A 21 -14.58 -49.06 33.63
CA SER A 21 -15.24 -49.97 32.71
C SER A 21 -16.52 -49.32 32.18
N ALA A 22 -16.41 -48.66 31.03
CA ALA A 22 -17.55 -48.09 30.32
C ALA A 22 -18.48 -49.21 29.79
N PRO A 23 -19.81 -49.01 29.85
CA PRO A 23 -20.78 -49.97 29.33
C PRO A 23 -20.60 -50.19 27.82
N ARG A 24 -20.69 -51.45 27.42
CA ARG A 24 -20.61 -51.94 26.04
C ARG A 24 -21.71 -51.26 25.21
N ALA A 25 -21.32 -50.29 24.37
CA ALA A 25 -22.23 -49.56 23.51
C ALA A 25 -23.01 -50.50 22.59
N ALA A 26 -24.31 -50.25 22.46
CA ALA A 26 -25.19 -50.97 21.55
C ALA A 26 -24.66 -50.90 20.10
N PRO A 27 -24.85 -51.95 19.29
CA PRO A 27 -24.47 -51.95 17.88
C PRO A 27 -25.14 -50.76 17.18
N ALA A 28 -24.30 -49.92 16.57
CA ALA A 28 -24.76 -48.75 15.83
C ALA A 28 -25.69 -49.20 14.68
N PRO A 29 -26.82 -48.50 14.45
CA PRO A 29 -27.72 -48.83 13.36
C PRO A 29 -26.95 -48.76 12.04
N ASP A 30 -27.16 -49.77 11.18
CA ASP A 30 -26.53 -49.91 9.87
C ASP A 30 -26.53 -48.56 9.14
N SER A 31 -25.32 -48.03 8.96
CA SER A 31 -25.08 -46.72 8.37
C SER A 31 -25.55 -46.74 6.91
N ALA A 32 -26.79 -46.32 6.69
CA ALA A 32 -27.34 -46.09 5.36
C ALA A 32 -26.36 -45.19 4.59
N SER A 33 -25.78 -45.74 3.52
CA SER A 33 -24.80 -45.09 2.68
C SER A 33 -25.41 -43.82 2.09
N THR A 34 -25.11 -42.67 2.70
CA THR A 34 -25.54 -41.38 2.20
C THR A 34 -24.81 -41.16 0.86
N PRO A 35 -25.53 -40.89 -0.24
CA PRO A 35 -24.89 -40.71 -1.54
C PRO A 35 -23.87 -39.58 -1.45
N ALA A 36 -22.66 -39.83 -1.97
CA ALA A 36 -21.59 -38.85 -1.95
C ALA A 36 -22.06 -37.55 -2.63
N PRO A 37 -21.80 -36.37 -2.03
CA PRO A 37 -22.21 -35.11 -2.62
C PRO A 37 -21.59 -34.96 -4.02
N PRO A 38 -22.33 -34.39 -4.99
CA PRO A 38 -21.83 -34.20 -6.34
C PRO A 38 -20.54 -33.38 -6.31
N SER A 39 -19.51 -33.83 -7.03
CA SER A 39 -18.24 -33.11 -7.09
C SER A 39 -18.47 -31.69 -7.62
N PRO A 40 -17.85 -30.65 -7.04
CA PRO A 40 -18.01 -29.29 -7.52
C PRO A 40 -17.62 -29.19 -9.00
N GLY A 41 -18.47 -28.49 -9.77
CA GLY A 41 -18.26 -28.28 -11.20
C GLY A 41 -16.88 -27.67 -11.50
N ARG A 42 -16.32 -27.96 -12.69
CA ARG A 42 -14.97 -27.51 -13.09
C ARG A 42 -14.81 -25.99 -12.96
N LEU A 43 -15.85 -25.22 -13.30
CA LEU A 43 -15.85 -23.76 -13.19
C LEU A 43 -15.68 -23.28 -11.74
N HIS A 44 -16.33 -23.92 -10.77
CA HIS A 44 -16.19 -23.57 -9.36
C HIS A 44 -14.75 -23.79 -8.89
N ARG A 45 -14.13 -24.92 -9.27
CA ARG A 45 -12.73 -25.20 -8.97
C ARG A 45 -11.77 -24.18 -9.57
N LEU A 46 -12.04 -23.75 -10.81
CA LEU A 46 -11.27 -22.70 -11.46
C LEU A 46 -11.39 -21.37 -10.68
N LEU A 47 -12.61 -20.89 -10.43
CA LEU A 47 -12.84 -19.62 -9.73
C LEU A 47 -12.36 -19.61 -8.26
N ALA A 48 -12.22 -20.79 -7.65
CA ALA A 48 -11.65 -20.97 -6.32
C ALA A 48 -10.11 -20.99 -6.31
N ALA A 49 -9.43 -20.88 -7.46
CA ALA A 49 -7.98 -20.84 -7.52
C ALA A 49 -7.41 -19.65 -6.72
N PRO A 50 -6.24 -19.81 -6.06
CA PRO A 50 -5.56 -18.74 -5.34
C PRO A 50 -5.41 -17.44 -6.15
N LEU A 51 -5.61 -16.30 -5.50
CA LEU A 51 -5.57 -14.97 -6.15
C LEU A 51 -4.25 -14.69 -6.89
N VAL A 52 -3.14 -15.29 -6.47
CA VAL A 52 -1.84 -15.16 -7.16
C VAL A 52 -1.91 -15.56 -8.63
N TYR A 53 -2.69 -16.58 -8.99
CA TYR A 53 -2.81 -17.02 -10.39
C TYR A 53 -3.48 -15.96 -11.25
N TRP A 54 -4.57 -15.38 -10.74
CA TRP A 54 -5.33 -14.33 -11.43
C TRP A 54 -4.58 -13.02 -11.52
N PHE A 55 -3.83 -12.68 -10.46
CA PHE A 55 -2.93 -11.54 -10.48
C PHE A 55 -1.81 -11.72 -11.51
N CYS A 56 -1.18 -12.90 -11.56
CA CYS A 56 -0.16 -13.23 -12.55
C CYS A 56 -0.72 -13.21 -13.98
N ALA A 57 -1.96 -13.65 -14.20
CA ALA A 57 -2.61 -13.52 -15.50
C ALA A 57 -2.72 -12.05 -15.94
N GLY A 58 -3.12 -11.16 -15.03
CA GLY A 58 -3.11 -9.71 -15.27
C GLY A 58 -1.72 -9.18 -15.58
N LEU A 59 -0.71 -9.55 -14.79
CA LEU A 59 0.69 -9.18 -15.04
C LEU A 59 1.18 -9.63 -16.41
N LEU A 60 0.85 -10.86 -16.84
CA LEU A 60 1.23 -11.39 -18.15
C LEU A 60 0.58 -10.61 -19.29
N ILE A 61 -0.67 -10.15 -19.12
CA ILE A 61 -1.33 -9.26 -20.09
C ILE A 61 -0.54 -7.96 -20.24
N ALA A 62 -0.16 -7.33 -19.12
CA ALA A 62 0.63 -6.10 -19.15
C ALA A 62 2.03 -6.33 -19.75
N TYR A 63 2.70 -7.43 -19.39
CA TYR A 63 4.00 -7.81 -19.93
C TYR A 63 3.92 -8.04 -21.45
N ALA A 64 2.90 -8.75 -21.92
CA ALA A 64 2.68 -8.95 -23.35
C ALA A 64 2.46 -7.61 -24.08
N ALA A 65 1.68 -6.71 -23.49
CA ALA A 65 1.32 -5.43 -24.09
C ALA A 65 2.46 -4.41 -24.11
N PHE A 66 3.27 -4.32 -23.05
CA PHE A 66 4.25 -3.24 -22.82
C PHE A 66 5.71 -3.69 -22.94
N PHE A 67 5.97 -5.00 -22.97
CA PHE A 67 7.30 -5.54 -23.24
C PHE A 67 7.34 -6.34 -24.53
N VAL A 68 6.58 -7.45 -24.61
CA VAL A 68 6.68 -8.37 -25.74
C VAL A 68 6.31 -7.69 -27.06
N ARG A 69 5.17 -6.99 -27.10
CA ARG A 69 4.72 -6.29 -28.31
C ARG A 69 5.72 -5.21 -28.78
N PRO A 70 6.16 -4.24 -27.94
CA PRO A 70 7.13 -3.25 -28.37
C PRO A 70 8.46 -3.87 -28.82
N VAL A 71 8.98 -4.86 -28.10
CA VAL A 71 10.31 -5.45 -28.38
C VAL A 71 10.30 -6.30 -29.65
N PHE A 72 9.34 -7.21 -29.77
CA PHE A 72 9.38 -8.24 -30.81
C PHE A 72 8.52 -7.91 -32.03
N PHE A 73 7.54 -7.02 -31.89
CA PHE A 73 6.53 -6.76 -32.93
C PHE A 73 6.48 -5.31 -33.39
N ASN A 74 7.41 -4.46 -32.97
CA ASN A 74 7.49 -3.08 -33.42
C ASN A 74 8.90 -2.73 -33.91
N ALA A 75 9.13 -2.88 -35.22
CA ALA A 75 10.43 -2.63 -35.86
C ALA A 75 10.97 -1.20 -35.66
N LYS A 76 10.12 -0.23 -35.26
CA LYS A 76 10.52 1.15 -34.96
C LYS A 76 10.92 1.35 -33.49
N HIS A 77 10.54 0.45 -32.59
CA HIS A 77 10.83 0.55 -31.17
C HIS A 77 11.87 -0.50 -30.78
N THR A 78 13.15 -0.21 -31.05
CA THR A 78 14.22 -0.88 -30.31
C THR A 78 14.11 -0.43 -28.85
N MET A 79 13.71 -1.33 -27.94
CA MET A 79 13.89 -1.07 -26.52
C MET A 79 15.38 -0.88 -26.27
N PHE A 80 15.78 0.33 -25.92
CA PHE A 80 17.12 0.57 -25.40
C PHE A 80 17.19 -0.05 -24.02
N ILE A 81 17.72 -1.27 -23.95
CA ILE A 81 18.10 -1.91 -22.69
C ILE A 81 19.03 -0.94 -21.96
N HIS A 82 18.75 -0.72 -20.67
CA HIS A 82 19.51 0.03 -19.65
C HIS A 82 20.80 0.73 -20.14
N PRO A 83 20.94 2.07 -20.00
CA PRO A 83 20.25 2.93 -19.03
C PRO A 83 19.14 3.85 -19.60
N LYS A 84 18.84 3.84 -20.90
CA LYS A 84 18.03 4.91 -21.52
C LYS A 84 16.56 4.97 -21.13
N TYR A 85 16.00 3.96 -20.45
CA TYR A 85 14.58 3.95 -20.08
C TYR A 85 14.27 4.74 -18.80
N VAL A 86 15.30 5.08 -18.02
CA VAL A 86 15.21 6.07 -16.94
C VAL A 86 15.57 7.42 -17.54
N PRO A 87 14.69 8.44 -17.47
CA PRO A 87 14.98 9.76 -18.03
C PRO A 87 16.26 10.34 -17.44
N TYR A 88 17.26 10.60 -18.29
CA TYR A 88 18.51 11.20 -17.85
C TYR A 88 18.31 12.70 -17.54
N ASP A 89 18.68 13.12 -16.33
CA ASP A 89 18.57 14.52 -15.86
C ASP A 89 19.92 15.04 -15.35
N GLY A 90 21.02 14.50 -15.88
CA GLY A 90 22.38 14.83 -15.45
C GLY A 90 22.95 13.79 -14.48
N ASP A 91 23.37 14.24 -13.31
CA ASP A 91 24.16 13.41 -12.39
C ASP A 91 23.31 12.37 -11.64
N ILE A 92 23.89 11.18 -11.44
CA ILE A 92 23.32 10.15 -10.55
C ILE A 92 23.16 10.75 -9.15
N GLY A 93 21.99 10.53 -8.55
CA GLY A 93 21.66 11.02 -7.23
C GLY A 93 21.33 12.51 -7.20
N SER A 94 20.89 13.10 -8.32
CA SER A 94 20.59 14.55 -8.44
C SER A 94 19.67 15.08 -7.33
N ASP A 95 18.64 14.32 -6.94
CA ASP A 95 17.72 14.73 -5.88
C ASP A 95 18.35 14.64 -4.49
N LEU A 96 19.17 13.61 -4.23
CA LEU A 96 19.95 13.52 -2.99
C LEU A 96 20.99 14.64 -2.92
N MET A 97 21.70 14.90 -4.01
CA MET A 97 22.70 15.96 -4.13
C MET A 97 22.07 17.31 -3.79
N THR A 98 20.91 17.61 -4.37
CA THR A 98 20.15 18.83 -4.09
C THR A 98 19.77 18.92 -2.61
N THR A 99 19.31 17.82 -2.02
CA THR A 99 18.92 17.75 -0.60
C THR A 99 20.12 17.98 0.33
N LEU A 100 21.27 17.37 0.03
CA LEU A 100 22.50 17.53 0.79
C LEU A 100 23.10 18.93 0.63
N ARG A 101 23.07 19.51 -0.59
CA ARG A 101 23.48 20.91 -0.81
C ARG A 101 22.64 21.87 0.04
N CYS A 102 21.33 21.68 0.10
CA CYS A 102 20.46 22.51 0.96
C CYS A 102 20.74 22.33 2.47
N SER A 103 21.19 21.14 2.87
CA SER A 103 21.59 20.88 4.26
C SER A 103 22.95 21.51 4.56
N ARG A 104 23.93 21.36 3.65
CA ARG A 104 25.27 21.95 3.73
C ARG A 104 25.22 23.48 3.75
N SER A 105 24.40 24.10 2.90
CA SER A 105 24.28 25.56 2.84
C SER A 105 23.82 26.15 4.18
N PHE A 106 23.01 25.39 4.93
CA PHE A 106 22.52 25.82 6.24
C PHE A 106 23.53 25.55 7.37
N PHE A 107 24.13 24.35 7.43
CA PHE A 107 24.97 23.94 8.57
C PHE A 107 26.46 24.27 8.43
N VAL A 108 26.96 24.46 7.20
CA VAL A 108 28.40 24.61 6.92
C VAL A 108 28.71 25.98 6.35
N GLU A 109 27.96 26.43 5.35
CA GLU A 109 28.32 27.64 4.58
C GLU A 109 27.92 28.94 5.29
N THR A 110 27.06 28.89 6.32
CA THR A 110 26.57 30.01 7.16
C THR A 110 25.94 31.21 6.44
N ASP A 111 25.97 31.24 5.11
CA ASP A 111 25.39 32.29 4.28
C ASP A 111 23.90 32.03 4.07
N LEU A 112 23.09 32.60 4.96
CA LEU A 112 21.62 32.50 4.90
C LEU A 112 21.02 33.06 3.60
N GLN A 113 21.72 33.94 2.88
CA GLN A 113 21.23 34.49 1.60
C GLN A 113 21.38 33.50 0.44
N LYS A 114 22.28 32.51 0.56
CA LYS A 114 22.48 31.44 -0.43
C LYS A 114 21.70 30.16 -0.12
N VAL A 115 20.82 30.20 0.89
CA VAL A 115 20.02 29.04 1.26
C VAL A 115 19.09 28.67 0.12
N LEU A 116 19.45 27.60 -0.58
CA LEU A 116 18.67 27.04 -1.67
C LEU A 116 17.25 26.68 -1.17
N PRO A 117 16.20 27.05 -1.90
CA PRO A 117 14.84 26.65 -1.55
C PRO A 117 14.75 25.13 -1.56
N LEU A 118 14.22 24.56 -0.47
CA LEU A 118 14.02 23.10 -0.36
C LEU A 118 12.53 22.80 -0.50
N ASN A 119 12.21 21.85 -1.37
CA ASN A 119 10.84 21.33 -1.56
C ASN A 119 10.39 20.40 -0.42
N TYR A 120 11.17 20.32 0.66
CA TYR A 120 10.94 19.45 1.80
C TYR A 120 10.79 20.26 3.08
N PRO A 121 10.04 19.73 4.07
CA PRO A 121 9.89 20.36 5.38
C PRO A 121 11.25 20.69 6.01
N PRO A 122 11.36 21.76 6.81
CA PRO A 122 12.64 22.20 7.39
C PRO A 122 13.40 21.11 8.17
N LEU A 123 12.69 20.25 8.93
CA LEU A 123 13.30 19.13 9.65
C LEU A 123 14.01 18.12 8.72
N CYS A 124 13.65 18.02 7.44
CA CYS A 124 14.34 17.17 6.46
C CYS A 124 15.84 17.46 6.42
N ARG A 125 16.23 18.74 6.47
CA ARG A 125 17.64 19.15 6.46
C ARG A 125 18.39 18.62 7.67
N LEU A 126 17.76 18.66 8.85
CA LEU A 126 18.35 18.13 10.07
C LEU A 126 18.47 16.60 10.00
N LEU A 127 17.46 15.91 9.47
CA LEU A 127 17.48 14.46 9.30
C LEU A 127 18.54 14.00 8.28
N MET A 128 18.84 14.82 7.28
CA MET A 128 19.85 14.54 6.24
C MET A 128 21.25 15.02 6.62
N ALA A 129 21.39 15.91 7.61
CA ALA A 129 22.67 16.47 8.04
C ALA A 129 23.73 15.41 8.42
N PRO A 130 23.40 14.27 9.07
CA PRO A 130 24.39 13.23 9.35
C PRO A 130 25.09 12.67 8.09
N LEU A 131 24.43 12.71 6.92
CA LEU A 131 25.04 12.26 5.67
C LEU A 131 26.12 13.21 5.15
N LEU A 132 26.18 14.45 5.64
CA LEU A 132 27.24 15.42 5.30
C LEU A 132 28.62 15.02 5.86
N LEU A 133 28.67 14.06 6.78
CA LEU A 133 29.91 13.50 7.31
C LEU A 133 30.63 12.62 6.28
N PHE A 134 29.98 12.27 5.18
CA PHE A 134 30.51 11.41 4.13
C PHE A 134 30.69 12.17 2.83
N GLU A 135 31.58 11.67 1.96
CA GLU A 135 31.59 12.06 0.56
C GLU A 135 30.26 11.70 -0.11
N PHE A 136 29.89 12.48 -1.15
CA PHE A 136 28.61 12.31 -1.82
C PHE A 136 28.38 10.87 -2.31
N HIS A 137 29.39 10.24 -2.90
CA HIS A 137 29.29 8.87 -3.38
C HIS A 137 28.89 7.89 -2.27
N THR A 138 29.55 7.98 -1.11
CA THR A 138 29.26 7.15 0.05
C THR A 138 27.86 7.44 0.61
N ALA A 139 27.47 8.72 0.73
CA ALA A 139 26.13 9.09 1.16
C ALA A 139 25.04 8.54 0.22
N TYR A 140 25.28 8.59 -1.10
CA TYR A 140 24.41 8.02 -2.11
C TYR A 140 24.26 6.50 -1.93
N VAL A 141 25.38 5.76 -1.80
CA VAL A 141 25.35 4.31 -1.56
C VAL A 141 24.57 3.96 -0.29
N LEU A 142 24.75 4.71 0.80
CA LEU A 142 24.02 4.49 2.05
C LEU A 142 22.50 4.65 1.87
N VAL A 143 22.07 5.70 1.16
CA VAL A 143 20.65 5.94 0.84
C VAL A 143 20.11 4.84 -0.07
N THR A 144 20.86 4.43 -1.10
CA THR A 144 20.49 3.30 -1.99
C THR A 144 20.27 2.01 -1.20
N VAL A 145 21.20 1.65 -0.31
CA VAL A 145 21.07 0.45 0.55
C VAL A 145 19.86 0.57 1.48
N ALA A 146 19.64 1.73 2.08
CA ALA A 146 18.49 1.97 2.93
C ALA A 146 17.16 1.88 2.15
N THR A 147 17.13 2.36 0.91
CA THR A 147 15.97 2.28 0.01
C THR A 147 15.66 0.83 -0.41
N ILE A 148 16.68 0.02 -0.74
CA ILE A 148 16.52 -1.42 -1.00
C ILE A 148 16.01 -2.14 0.26
N ALA A 149 16.60 -1.87 1.42
CA ALA A 149 16.17 -2.44 2.69
C ALA A 149 14.73 -2.06 3.04
N ALA A 150 14.32 -0.82 2.76
CA ALA A 150 12.94 -0.36 2.94
C ALA A 150 11.97 -1.12 2.03
N LEU A 151 12.31 -1.35 0.76
CA LEU A 151 11.50 -2.17 -0.15
C LEU A 151 11.34 -3.60 0.35
N VAL A 152 12.44 -4.25 0.73
CA VAL A 152 12.43 -5.62 1.28
C VAL A 152 11.63 -5.67 2.58
N GLY A 153 11.81 -4.68 3.46
CA GLY A 153 11.07 -4.53 4.70
C GLY A 153 9.55 -4.47 4.46
N LEU A 154 9.12 -3.62 3.52
CA LEU A 154 7.71 -3.43 3.20
C LEU A 154 7.09 -4.61 2.44
N CYS A 155 7.80 -5.23 1.49
CA CYS A 155 7.25 -6.30 0.64
C CYS A 155 7.43 -7.71 1.21
N ALA A 156 8.44 -7.97 2.04
CA ALA A 156 8.74 -9.32 2.55
C ALA A 156 8.57 -9.43 4.07
N VAL A 157 9.20 -8.55 4.84
CA VAL A 157 9.20 -8.63 6.31
C VAL A 157 7.82 -8.29 6.87
N MET A 158 7.24 -7.16 6.47
CA MET A 158 5.95 -6.70 7.00
C MET A 158 4.80 -7.68 6.74
N PRO A 159 4.60 -8.26 5.54
CA PRO A 159 3.59 -9.28 5.34
C PRO A 159 3.79 -10.51 6.25
N ALA A 160 5.03 -10.98 6.39
CA ALA A 160 5.33 -12.12 7.25
C ALA A 160 4.97 -11.85 8.71
N VAL A 161 5.25 -10.63 9.20
CA VAL A 161 4.94 -10.20 10.57
C VAL A 161 3.43 -10.02 10.78
N LEU A 162 2.73 -9.39 9.84
CA LEU A 162 1.32 -8.99 10.02
C LEU A 162 0.33 -10.10 9.71
N PHE A 163 0.62 -10.91 8.69
CA PHE A 163 -0.28 -11.94 8.23
C PHE A 163 0.10 -13.30 8.83
N GLY A 164 1.38 -13.64 8.91
CA GLY A 164 1.85 -14.96 9.31
C GLY A 164 1.43 -16.09 8.37
N GLY A 165 1.95 -17.29 8.62
CA GLY A 165 1.74 -18.47 7.78
C GLY A 165 2.52 -18.42 6.46
N ARG A 166 2.30 -19.41 5.58
CA ARG A 166 3.01 -19.52 4.29
C ARG A 166 2.15 -19.21 3.06
N ALA A 167 0.84 -19.04 3.24
CA ALA A 167 -0.11 -18.85 2.14
C ALA A 167 0.14 -17.56 1.34
N HIS A 168 0.74 -16.53 1.95
CA HIS A 168 1.05 -15.27 1.27
C HIS A 168 2.39 -15.28 0.51
N LEU A 169 3.28 -16.26 0.76
CA LEU A 169 4.64 -16.27 0.20
C LEU A 169 4.68 -16.19 -1.33
N PRO A 170 3.80 -16.86 -2.10
CA PRO A 170 3.80 -16.73 -3.56
C PRO A 170 3.54 -15.30 -4.03
N LEU A 171 2.54 -14.61 -3.44
CA LEU A 171 2.26 -13.20 -3.74
C LEU A 171 3.45 -12.32 -3.34
N THR A 172 3.98 -12.51 -2.13
CA THR A 172 5.17 -11.79 -1.66
C THR A 172 6.36 -11.92 -2.63
N GLY A 173 6.64 -13.13 -3.11
CA GLY A 173 7.72 -13.38 -4.08
C GLY A 173 7.51 -12.64 -5.40
N VAL A 174 6.29 -12.72 -5.96
CA VAL A 174 5.93 -12.02 -7.20
C VAL A 174 6.11 -10.51 -7.04
N PHE A 175 5.57 -9.91 -5.98
CA PHE A 175 5.69 -8.47 -5.75
C PHE A 175 7.11 -8.02 -5.46
N LEU A 176 7.89 -8.77 -4.69
CA LEU A 176 9.28 -8.42 -4.40
C LEU A 176 10.12 -8.44 -5.68
N VAL A 177 10.02 -9.50 -6.48
CA VAL A 177 10.76 -9.62 -7.74
C VAL A 177 10.33 -8.54 -8.72
N THR A 178 9.03 -8.39 -8.97
CA THR A 178 8.53 -7.39 -9.92
C THR A 178 8.87 -5.97 -9.50
N ALA A 179 8.82 -5.64 -8.21
CA ALA A 179 9.21 -4.32 -7.71
C ALA A 179 10.73 -4.07 -7.83
N LEU A 180 11.57 -5.04 -7.48
CA LEU A 180 13.03 -4.93 -7.55
C LEU A 180 13.54 -4.65 -8.97
N PHE A 181 12.88 -5.22 -9.98
CA PHE A 181 13.25 -5.04 -11.39
C PHE A 181 12.38 -4.01 -12.12
N SER A 182 11.59 -3.22 -11.39
CA SER A 182 10.66 -2.25 -11.98
C SER A 182 11.35 -0.94 -12.37
N TYR A 183 10.85 -0.30 -13.43
CA TYR A 183 11.29 1.04 -13.81
C TYR A 183 11.16 2.07 -12.68
N PRO A 184 10.03 2.18 -11.96
CA PRO A 184 9.91 3.12 -10.85
C PRO A 184 10.99 2.97 -9.78
N PHE A 185 11.35 1.72 -9.44
CA PHE A 185 12.36 1.48 -8.41
C PHE A 185 13.74 1.88 -8.89
N HIS A 186 14.13 1.49 -10.11
CA HIS A 186 15.41 1.93 -10.68
C HIS A 186 15.47 3.46 -10.80
N PHE A 187 14.35 4.11 -11.12
CA PHE A 187 14.26 5.57 -11.17
C PHE A 187 14.41 6.20 -9.76
N GLU A 188 13.81 5.61 -8.72
CA GLU A 188 14.02 6.05 -7.33
C GLU A 188 15.49 5.90 -6.90
N LEU A 189 16.15 4.80 -7.25
CA LEU A 189 17.57 4.59 -6.95
C LEU A 189 18.46 5.59 -7.71
N GLU A 190 18.27 5.73 -9.02
CA GLU A 190 19.06 6.63 -9.86
C GLU A 190 19.00 8.07 -9.34
N ARG A 191 17.81 8.56 -8.97
CA ARG A 191 17.64 9.90 -8.41
C ARG A 191 18.18 10.07 -6.99
N GLY A 192 18.43 8.98 -6.25
CA GLY A 192 18.73 9.04 -4.82
C GLY A 192 17.52 9.50 -4.00
N GLN A 193 16.32 9.14 -4.45
CA GLN A 193 15.07 9.46 -3.78
C GLN A 193 14.87 8.55 -2.56
N PHE A 194 14.13 9.04 -1.57
CA PHE A 194 13.91 8.38 -0.27
C PHE A 194 12.42 8.23 0.06
N ASN A 195 11.58 7.97 -0.96
CA ASN A 195 10.14 7.77 -0.79
C ASN A 195 9.86 6.46 -0.06
N LEU A 196 10.53 5.38 -0.46
CA LEU A 196 10.43 4.07 0.20
C LEU A 196 10.89 4.12 1.66
N ILE A 197 11.97 4.85 1.96
CA ILE A 197 12.44 5.08 3.33
C ILE A 197 11.34 5.79 4.15
N SER A 198 10.78 6.88 3.62
CA SER A 198 9.72 7.64 4.28
C SER A 198 8.47 6.77 4.56
N ILE A 199 8.02 5.97 3.60
CA ILE A 199 6.89 5.06 3.81
C ILE A 199 7.21 3.90 4.75
N CYS A 200 8.43 3.37 4.71
CA CYS A 200 8.86 2.34 5.63
C CYS A 200 8.84 2.86 7.08
N LEU A 201 9.31 4.09 7.32
CA LEU A 201 9.22 4.74 8.63
C LEU A 201 7.76 4.97 9.04
N CYS A 202 6.93 5.47 8.13
CA CYS A 202 5.50 5.67 8.37
C CYS A 202 4.81 4.37 8.80
N PHE A 203 5.01 3.28 8.06
CA PHE A 203 4.38 2.01 8.31
C PHE A 203 4.96 1.27 9.52
N ALA A 204 6.27 1.40 9.79
CA ALA A 204 6.87 0.96 11.04
C ALA A 204 6.25 1.69 12.24
N GLY A 205 5.97 2.99 12.09
CA GLY A 205 5.21 3.77 13.06
C GLY A 205 3.81 3.20 13.29
N VAL A 206 3.05 2.95 12.23
CA VAL A 206 1.71 2.32 12.33
C VAL A 206 1.79 0.94 13.02
N TYR A 207 2.76 0.11 12.64
CA TYR A 207 2.98 -1.19 13.25
C TYR A 207 3.25 -1.09 14.76
N LEU A 208 4.21 -0.25 15.17
CA LEU A 208 4.54 -0.05 16.59
C LEU A 208 3.34 0.52 17.36
N PHE A 209 2.60 1.44 16.75
CA PHE A 209 1.42 2.05 17.37
C PHE A 209 0.36 1.00 17.74
N HIS A 210 0.09 0.05 16.84
CA HIS A 210 -0.96 -0.96 17.03
C HIS A 210 -0.53 -2.18 17.83
N TYR A 211 0.71 -2.65 17.66
CA TYR A 211 1.16 -3.91 18.26
C TYR A 211 2.08 -3.73 19.48
N HIS A 212 2.65 -2.54 19.67
CA HIS A 212 3.64 -2.28 20.72
C HIS A 212 3.32 -0.99 21.48
N TYR A 213 2.23 -0.98 22.24
CA TYR A 213 1.74 0.20 22.98
C TYR A 213 2.81 0.91 23.83
N ARG A 214 3.75 0.16 24.44
CA ARG A 214 4.90 0.72 25.18
C ARG A 214 5.76 1.67 24.35
N TRP A 215 5.80 1.46 23.04
CA TRP A 215 6.61 2.19 22.06
C TRP A 215 5.80 3.23 21.27
N ARG A 216 4.58 3.59 21.71
CA ARG A 216 3.70 4.54 21.02
C ARG A 216 4.35 5.90 20.71
N TYR A 217 5.25 6.39 21.57
CA TYR A 217 5.94 7.66 21.31
C TYR A 217 7.02 7.50 20.23
N ALA A 218 7.69 6.35 20.17
CA ALA A 218 8.58 6.02 19.06
C ALA A 218 7.79 5.90 17.76
N ALA A 219 6.59 5.32 17.80
CA ALA A 219 5.69 5.27 16.64
C ALA A 219 5.34 6.67 16.10
N TYR A 220 5.01 7.62 16.99
CA TYR A 220 4.76 9.01 16.60
C TYR A 220 6.03 9.69 16.06
N ALA A 221 7.19 9.45 16.67
CA ALA A 221 8.46 10.00 16.19
C ALA A 221 8.80 9.50 14.78
N LEU A 222 8.60 8.21 14.49
CA LEU A 222 8.79 7.64 13.15
C LEU A 222 7.81 8.24 12.12
N PHE A 223 6.55 8.44 12.51
CA PHE A 223 5.56 9.08 11.65
C PHE A 223 5.92 10.55 11.35
N ILE A 224 6.30 11.31 12.37
CA ILE A 224 6.77 12.69 12.22
C ILE A 224 8.00 12.74 11.31
N ALA A 225 9.00 11.86 11.53
CA ALA A 225 10.17 11.77 10.68
C ALA A 225 9.78 11.49 9.22
N ALA A 226 8.85 10.56 8.98
CA ALA A 226 8.34 10.26 7.64
C ALA A 226 7.70 11.50 6.97
N VAL A 227 6.80 12.20 7.67
CA VAL A 227 6.13 13.43 7.21
C VAL A 227 7.12 14.57 6.94
N HIS A 228 8.21 14.62 7.69
CA HIS A 228 9.22 15.65 7.51
C HIS A 228 10.25 15.30 6.43
N LEU A 229 10.47 14.02 6.13
CA LEU A 229 11.21 13.61 4.92
C LEU A 229 10.43 13.97 3.66
N LYS A 230 9.13 13.67 3.64
CA LYS A 230 8.20 13.99 2.56
C LYS A 230 6.88 14.36 3.22
N VAL A 231 6.20 15.44 2.81
CA VAL A 231 4.93 15.85 3.45
C VAL A 231 3.83 14.78 3.35
N THR A 232 3.87 13.99 2.28
CA THR A 232 2.77 13.13 1.84
C THR A 232 2.37 11.96 2.75
N PRO A 233 3.22 11.35 3.59
CA PRO A 233 2.82 10.38 4.61
C PRO A 233 1.76 10.92 5.59
N VAL A 234 1.52 12.24 5.63
CA VAL A 234 0.41 12.82 6.40
C VAL A 234 -0.94 12.18 6.03
N LEU A 235 -1.11 11.72 4.78
CA LEU A 235 -2.32 11.03 4.30
C LEU A 235 -2.56 9.68 5.00
N PHE A 236 -1.57 9.14 5.68
CA PHE A 236 -1.65 7.88 6.42
C PHE A 236 -1.97 8.10 7.90
N ALA A 237 -2.19 9.34 8.35
CA ALA A 237 -2.65 9.64 9.70
C ALA A 237 -3.90 8.83 10.13
N PRO A 238 -4.91 8.57 9.27
CA PRO A 238 -6.04 7.71 9.63
C PRO A 238 -5.65 6.27 10.06
N MET A 239 -4.47 5.78 9.66
CA MET A 239 -3.98 4.47 10.09
C MET A 239 -3.53 4.46 11.56
N PHE A 240 -3.44 5.61 12.23
CA PHE A 240 -3.20 5.72 13.67
C PHE A 240 -4.48 5.71 14.51
N VAL A 241 -5.64 5.37 13.93
CA VAL A 241 -6.89 5.20 14.70
C VAL A 241 -6.89 3.88 15.46
N ARG A 242 -7.03 3.94 16.79
CA ARG A 242 -7.11 2.74 17.64
C ARG A 242 -8.54 2.21 17.74
N ASP A 243 -9.50 3.11 17.94
CA ASP A 243 -10.92 2.78 18.02
C ASP A 243 -11.75 3.89 17.38
N TRP A 244 -12.46 3.57 16.30
CA TRP A 244 -13.28 4.53 15.57
C TRP A 244 -14.49 5.01 16.37
N ARG A 245 -14.90 4.26 17.41
CA ARG A 245 -15.97 4.66 18.32
C ARG A 245 -15.52 5.78 19.28
N ASP A 246 -14.23 5.85 19.59
CA ASP A 246 -13.61 6.90 20.43
C ASP A 246 -13.18 8.12 19.59
N TRP A 247 -14.09 8.68 18.80
CA TRP A 247 -13.76 9.78 17.88
C TRP A 247 -13.13 10.97 18.60
N LYS A 248 -13.50 11.24 19.87
CA LYS A 248 -12.93 12.33 20.67
C LYS A 248 -11.46 12.07 21.02
N GLY A 249 -11.13 10.86 21.47
CA GLY A 249 -9.75 10.47 21.76
C GLY A 249 -8.87 10.47 20.51
N GLU A 250 -9.43 10.03 19.39
CA GLU A 250 -8.76 10.03 18.09
C GLU A 250 -8.52 11.45 17.55
N MET A 251 -9.51 12.34 17.64
CA MET A 251 -9.34 13.74 17.27
C MET A 251 -8.28 14.45 18.12
N LYS A 252 -8.22 14.18 19.44
CA LYS A 252 -7.14 14.71 20.30
C LYS A 252 -5.77 14.21 19.87
N ARG A 253 -5.66 12.94 19.46
CA ARG A 253 -4.40 12.37 18.96
C ARG A 253 -3.97 13.05 17.65
N PHE A 254 -4.90 13.24 16.71
CA PHE A 254 -4.62 13.94 15.45
C PHE A 254 -4.27 15.40 15.67
N ALA A 255 -4.97 16.11 16.56
CA ALA A 255 -4.63 17.47 16.94
C ALA A 255 -3.22 17.53 17.55
N GLY A 256 -2.87 16.60 18.44
CA GLY A 256 -1.53 16.51 19.02
C GLY A 256 -0.43 16.23 17.99
N LEU A 257 -0.65 15.26 17.10
CA LEU A 257 0.29 14.97 16.00
C LEU A 257 0.40 16.15 15.02
N GLY A 258 -0.71 16.79 14.69
CA GLY A 258 -0.75 17.99 13.85
C GLY A 258 0.03 19.14 14.47
N ALA A 259 -0.22 19.44 15.75
CA ALA A 259 0.50 20.47 16.49
C ALA A 259 2.01 20.18 16.56
N ALA A 260 2.40 18.92 16.80
CA ALA A 260 3.81 18.53 16.82
C ALA A 260 4.49 18.71 15.46
N ASN A 261 3.86 18.30 14.36
CA ASN A 261 4.40 18.51 13.00
C ASN A 261 4.49 20.01 12.68
N VAL A 262 3.45 20.79 12.98
CA VAL A 262 3.46 22.25 12.78
C VAL A 262 4.58 22.90 13.57
N ALA A 263 4.76 22.56 14.85
CA ALA A 263 5.85 23.08 15.67
C ALA A 263 7.23 22.74 15.07
N LEU A 264 7.41 21.53 14.55
CA LEU A 264 8.66 21.09 13.92
C LEU A 264 8.92 21.73 12.56
N LEU A 265 7.92 22.34 11.90
CA LEU A 265 8.18 23.20 10.75
C LEU A 265 8.99 24.45 11.14
N PHE A 266 8.97 24.86 12.41
CA PHE A 266 9.76 25.98 12.94
C PHE A 266 11.12 25.55 13.52
N VAL A 267 11.54 24.29 13.37
CA VAL A 267 12.78 23.78 13.98
C VAL A 267 14.04 24.54 13.52
N LEU A 268 14.01 25.12 12.31
CA LEU A 268 15.09 25.96 11.77
C LEU A 268 14.72 27.46 11.76
N GLY A 269 13.72 27.85 12.54
CA GLY A 269 13.23 29.23 12.66
C GLY A 269 12.10 29.60 11.68
N PRO A 270 11.41 30.73 11.93
CA PRO A 270 10.24 31.15 11.16
C PRO A 270 10.55 31.56 9.71
N GLY A 271 11.76 32.06 9.43
CA GLY A 271 12.18 32.40 8.06
C GLY A 271 12.21 31.18 7.13
N MET A 272 12.76 30.06 7.63
CA MET A 272 12.80 28.79 6.89
C MET A 272 11.40 28.24 6.64
N PHE A 273 10.51 28.35 7.62
CA PHE A 273 9.10 27.98 7.45
C PHE A 273 8.43 28.83 6.35
N ALA A 274 8.60 30.15 6.37
CA ALA A 274 8.02 31.05 5.37
C ALA A 274 8.54 30.74 3.95
N GLN A 275 9.85 30.46 3.80
CA GLN A 275 10.43 30.05 2.52
C GLN A 275 9.85 28.71 2.03
N PHE A 276 9.69 27.74 2.93
CA PHE A 276 9.06 26.45 2.61
C PHE A 276 7.61 26.63 2.14
N VAL A 277 6.81 27.43 2.84
CA VAL A 277 5.41 27.73 2.44
C VAL A 277 5.37 28.43 1.08
N LYS A 278 6.24 29.42 0.83
CA LYS A 278 6.35 30.09 -0.47
C LYS A 278 6.68 29.12 -1.59
N THR A 279 7.60 28.18 -1.33
CA THR A 279 8.00 27.15 -2.30
C THR A 279 6.85 26.21 -2.62
N LEU A 280 6.13 25.72 -1.60
CA LEU A 280 4.94 24.89 -1.79
C LEU A 280 3.82 25.63 -2.53
N ALA A 281 3.57 26.90 -2.19
CA ALA A 281 2.57 27.72 -2.86
C ALA A 281 2.91 27.90 -4.35
N GLY A 282 4.18 28.18 -4.67
CA GLY A 282 4.66 28.26 -6.05
C GLY A 282 4.48 26.95 -6.82
N GLN A 283 4.81 25.82 -6.20
CA GLN A 283 4.61 24.50 -6.83
C GLN A 283 3.13 24.12 -6.99
N ALA A 284 2.26 24.62 -6.13
CA ALA A 284 0.82 24.42 -6.24
C ALA A 284 0.20 25.31 -7.32
N SER A 285 0.70 26.53 -7.52
CA SER A 285 0.23 27.45 -8.56
C SER A 285 0.77 27.11 -9.95
N GLU A 286 2.00 26.60 -10.02
CA GLU A 286 2.68 26.22 -11.25
C GLU A 286 3.14 24.75 -11.15
N PRO A 287 2.19 23.81 -11.17
CA PRO A 287 2.52 22.40 -11.05
C PRO A 287 3.32 21.94 -12.25
N TYR A 288 4.35 21.13 -11.99
CA TYR A 288 5.18 20.58 -13.04
C TYR A 288 4.39 19.55 -13.87
N VAL A 289 4.07 19.89 -15.12
CA VAL A 289 3.26 19.07 -16.02
C VAL A 289 4.19 18.33 -16.98
N TRP A 290 4.28 17.00 -16.82
CA TRP A 290 5.11 16.12 -17.65
C TRP A 290 4.48 14.73 -17.75
N GLN A 291 4.83 13.96 -18.78
CA GLN A 291 4.28 12.62 -19.05
C GLN A 291 4.56 11.60 -17.92
N GLY A 292 5.67 11.75 -17.20
CA GLY A 292 6.00 10.95 -16.02
C GLY A 292 5.33 11.44 -14.73
N ASN A 293 4.52 12.50 -14.80
CA ASN A 293 3.71 12.96 -13.69
C ASN A 293 2.32 12.31 -13.73
N HIS A 294 2.03 11.48 -12.72
CA HIS A 294 0.78 10.75 -12.61
C HIS A 294 -0.24 11.40 -11.66
N SER A 295 -0.09 12.69 -11.36
CA SER A 295 -1.10 13.45 -10.63
C SER A 295 -2.38 13.64 -11.45
N VAL A 296 -3.51 13.83 -10.76
CA VAL A 296 -4.79 14.18 -11.40
C VAL A 296 -4.62 15.44 -12.25
N HIS A 297 -3.90 16.44 -11.73
CA HIS A 297 -3.69 17.71 -12.42
C HIS A 297 -2.94 17.53 -13.75
N ALA A 298 -1.79 16.83 -13.73
CA ALA A 298 -1.00 16.60 -14.93
C ALA A 298 -1.77 15.79 -15.97
N TRP A 299 -2.51 14.75 -15.53
CA TRP A 299 -3.32 13.95 -16.43
C TRP A 299 -4.51 14.72 -17.01
N ALA A 300 -5.17 15.59 -16.24
CA ALA A 300 -6.26 16.40 -16.75
C ALA A 300 -5.82 17.35 -17.87
N LEU A 301 -4.58 17.86 -17.82
CA LEU A 301 -4.00 18.73 -18.85
C LEU A 301 -3.48 17.94 -20.06
N ILE A 302 -2.66 16.91 -19.82
CA ILE A 302 -1.97 16.18 -20.90
C ILE A 302 -2.90 15.13 -21.54
N GLY A 303 -3.72 14.44 -20.76
CA GLY A 303 -4.54 13.32 -21.22
C GLY A 303 -5.43 13.65 -22.43
N PRO A 304 -6.23 14.73 -22.39
CA PRO A 304 -7.05 15.15 -23.53
C PRO A 304 -6.26 15.44 -24.81
N TYR A 305 -5.04 15.96 -24.67
CA TYR A 305 -4.12 16.19 -25.79
C TYR A 305 -3.66 14.85 -26.40
N LEU A 306 -3.20 13.91 -25.56
CA LEU A 306 -2.74 12.60 -26.01
C LEU A 306 -3.86 11.77 -26.64
N MET A 307 -5.08 11.84 -26.10
CA MET A 307 -6.24 11.14 -26.64
C MET A 307 -6.75 11.74 -27.96
N LYS A 308 -6.17 12.86 -28.43
CA LYS A 308 -6.66 13.62 -29.60
C LYS A 308 -8.16 13.93 -29.49
N ALA A 309 -8.61 14.26 -28.28
CA ALA A 309 -10.01 14.48 -27.95
C ALA A 309 -10.26 15.98 -27.68
N PRO A 310 -10.45 16.82 -28.72
CA PRO A 310 -10.52 18.27 -28.57
C PRO A 310 -11.67 18.72 -27.65
N GLY A 311 -12.79 17.98 -27.61
CA GLY A 311 -13.89 18.25 -26.69
C GLY A 311 -13.54 18.10 -25.21
N LEU A 312 -12.56 17.24 -24.86
CA LEU A 312 -12.08 17.12 -23.48
C LEU A 312 -11.11 18.25 -23.12
N GLN A 313 -10.40 18.81 -24.10
CA GLN A 313 -9.44 19.91 -23.87
C GLN A 313 -10.16 21.17 -23.39
N THR A 314 -11.31 21.50 -23.98
CA THR A 314 -12.15 22.63 -23.56
C THR A 314 -12.80 22.42 -22.19
N MET A 315 -12.93 21.17 -21.75
CA MET A 315 -13.52 20.78 -20.46
C MET A 315 -12.49 20.50 -19.37
N THR A 316 -11.21 20.86 -19.55
CA THR A 316 -10.12 20.47 -18.65
C THR A 316 -10.38 20.77 -17.15
N PRO A 317 -10.91 21.95 -16.74
CA PRO A 317 -11.21 22.21 -15.32
C PRO A 317 -12.28 21.28 -14.76
N SER A 318 -13.38 21.07 -15.50
CA SER A 318 -14.44 20.15 -15.12
C SER A 318 -13.96 18.71 -15.08
N PHE A 319 -13.13 18.30 -16.06
CA PHE A 319 -12.55 16.97 -16.13
C PHE A 319 -11.63 16.69 -14.93
N SER A 320 -10.75 17.63 -14.59
CA SER A 320 -9.90 17.56 -13.38
C SER A 320 -10.74 17.41 -12.11
N THR A 321 -11.82 18.19 -12.00
CA THR A 321 -12.74 18.14 -10.85
C THR A 321 -13.41 16.78 -10.70
N VAL A 322 -13.88 16.19 -11.81
CA VAL A 322 -14.47 14.85 -11.83
C VAL A 322 -13.45 13.79 -11.42
N LEU A 323 -12.21 13.88 -11.91
CA LEU A 323 -11.14 12.95 -11.54
C LEU A 323 -10.76 13.05 -10.06
N TYR A 324 -10.62 14.27 -9.51
CA TYR A 324 -10.43 14.46 -8.08
C TYR A 324 -11.60 13.90 -7.27
N GLY A 325 -12.84 14.17 -7.70
CA GLY A 325 -14.05 13.64 -7.07
C GLY A 325 -14.05 12.10 -7.03
N ALA A 326 -13.65 11.45 -8.12
CA ALA A 326 -13.57 9.99 -8.19
C ALA A 326 -12.51 9.41 -7.24
N VAL A 327 -11.32 10.03 -7.18
CA VAL A 327 -10.25 9.64 -6.24
C VAL A 327 -10.73 9.81 -4.79
N LEU A 328 -11.26 11.00 -4.46
CA LEU A 328 -11.71 11.33 -3.11
C LEU A 328 -12.86 10.43 -2.67
N LEU A 329 -13.79 10.10 -3.56
CA LEU A 329 -14.86 9.15 -3.28
C LEU A 329 -14.29 7.76 -2.93
N CYS A 330 -13.35 7.24 -3.70
CA CYS A 330 -12.76 5.93 -3.43
C CYS A 330 -11.99 5.92 -2.09
N VAL A 331 -11.18 6.95 -1.83
CA VAL A 331 -10.47 7.10 -0.54
C VAL A 331 -11.47 7.22 0.61
N PHE A 332 -12.51 8.03 0.45
CA PHE A 332 -13.58 8.17 1.44
C PHE A 332 -14.29 6.84 1.70
N LEU A 333 -14.59 6.05 0.67
CA LEU A 333 -15.22 4.73 0.84
C LEU A 333 -14.33 3.76 1.64
N THR A 334 -13.00 3.77 1.42
CA THR A 334 -12.08 2.96 2.24
C THR A 334 -12.07 3.41 3.70
N LEU A 335 -12.09 4.72 3.94
CA LEU A 335 -12.13 5.32 5.28
C LEU A 335 -13.46 5.02 5.99
N ALA A 336 -14.58 5.21 5.30
CA ALA A 336 -15.92 4.94 5.79
C ALA A 336 -16.09 3.45 6.11
N ASN A 337 -15.58 2.56 5.27
CA ASN A 337 -15.57 1.13 5.57
C ASN A 337 -14.76 0.83 6.83
N ALA A 338 -13.55 1.37 6.98
CA ALA A 338 -12.73 1.20 8.18
C ALA A 338 -13.46 1.70 9.44
N PHE A 339 -14.11 2.87 9.36
CA PHE A 339 -14.93 3.47 10.42
C PHE A 339 -16.12 2.59 10.80
N TRP A 340 -16.98 2.23 9.83
CA TRP A 340 -18.20 1.45 10.09
C TRP A 340 -17.90 0.04 10.59
N ARG A 341 -16.79 -0.55 10.15
CA ARG A 341 -16.35 -1.87 10.60
C ARG A 341 -15.53 -1.83 11.88
N ASN A 342 -15.28 -0.64 12.43
CA ASN A 342 -14.38 -0.40 13.55
C ASN A 342 -13.05 -1.18 13.40
N ARG A 343 -12.44 -1.11 12.21
CA ARG A 343 -11.20 -1.83 11.91
C ARG A 343 -10.09 -1.30 12.82
N ARG A 344 -9.51 -2.22 13.59
CA ARG A 344 -8.33 -1.97 14.44
C ARG A 344 -7.08 -2.52 13.75
N GLY A 345 -5.92 -1.92 14.01
CA GLY A 345 -4.66 -2.35 13.41
C GLY A 345 -4.39 -1.74 12.03
N PRO A 346 -3.30 -2.16 11.36
CA PRO A 346 -3.00 -1.75 10.00
C PRO A 346 -4.02 -2.36 9.02
N ASP A 347 -4.97 -1.55 8.56
CA ASP A 347 -5.97 -1.98 7.59
C ASP A 347 -5.39 -1.94 6.15
N PRO A 348 -5.36 -3.08 5.43
CA PRO A 348 -4.78 -3.17 4.09
C PRO A 348 -5.47 -2.33 3.02
N PHE A 349 -6.79 -2.17 3.09
CA PHE A 349 -7.54 -1.42 2.09
C PHE A 349 -7.49 0.08 2.36
N LEU A 350 -7.49 0.48 3.64
CA LEU A 350 -7.19 1.87 4.02
C LEU A 350 -5.77 2.25 3.59
N TRP A 351 -4.80 1.34 3.75
CA TRP A 351 -3.44 1.57 3.25
C TRP A 351 -3.43 1.80 1.73
N LEU A 352 -4.14 0.97 0.98
CA LEU A 352 -4.28 1.15 -0.47
C LEU A 352 -4.90 2.51 -0.80
N GLY A 353 -6.01 2.89 -0.15
CA GLY A 353 -6.67 4.19 -0.32
C GLY A 353 -5.73 5.38 -0.04
N CYS A 354 -5.06 5.38 1.12
CA CYS A 354 -4.08 6.41 1.48
C CYS A 354 -2.93 6.51 0.48
N SER A 355 -2.42 5.37 0.02
CA SER A 355 -1.33 5.32 -0.98
C SER A 355 -1.78 5.86 -2.34
N MET A 356 -3.00 5.56 -2.77
CA MET A 356 -3.56 6.12 -4.01
C MET A 356 -3.71 7.63 -3.90
N GLY A 357 -4.23 8.13 -2.77
CA GLY A 357 -4.26 9.57 -2.49
C GLY A 357 -2.86 10.19 -2.57
N TRP A 358 -1.85 9.52 -2.02
CA TRP A 358 -0.46 9.97 -2.11
C TRP A 358 0.06 10.02 -3.56
N PHE A 359 -0.26 9.04 -4.39
CA PHE A 359 0.22 9.04 -5.78
C PHE A 359 -0.46 10.12 -6.64
N VAL A 360 -1.76 10.37 -6.46
CA VAL A 360 -2.51 11.16 -7.46
C VAL A 360 -2.91 12.58 -7.01
N LEU A 361 -2.96 12.86 -5.70
CA LEU A 361 -3.38 14.17 -5.20
C LEU A 361 -2.30 15.26 -5.28
N PRO A 362 -1.01 14.99 -4.98
CA PRO A 362 0.03 16.02 -5.07
C PRO A 362 0.19 16.50 -6.50
N ALA A 363 0.38 17.81 -6.70
CA ALA A 363 0.45 18.41 -8.02
C ALA A 363 1.64 17.85 -8.85
N ALA A 364 2.76 17.57 -8.19
CA ALA A 364 3.91 16.87 -8.75
C ALA A 364 4.04 15.45 -8.17
N SER A 365 3.81 14.45 -9.01
CA SER A 365 3.93 13.04 -8.65
C SER A 365 4.64 12.24 -9.74
N MET A 366 5.96 12.16 -9.62
CA MET A 366 6.81 11.51 -10.61
C MET A 366 6.81 9.98 -10.46
N ASP A 367 7.08 9.30 -11.57
CA ASP A 367 7.12 7.84 -11.65
C ASP A 367 7.98 7.13 -10.60
N TYR A 368 9.09 7.72 -10.16
CA TYR A 368 9.91 7.11 -9.10
C TYR A 368 9.12 6.85 -7.80
N LYS A 369 8.03 7.59 -7.52
CA LYS A 369 7.19 7.31 -6.34
C LYS A 369 6.48 5.96 -6.43
N LEU A 370 6.20 5.47 -7.65
CA LEU A 370 5.47 4.22 -7.88
C LEU A 370 6.22 2.99 -7.36
N ALA A 371 7.51 3.10 -7.02
CA ALA A 371 8.23 2.04 -6.34
C ALA A 371 7.56 1.64 -5.01
N ALA A 372 6.89 2.59 -4.35
CA ALA A 372 6.14 2.37 -3.11
C ALA A 372 4.71 1.82 -3.33
N LEU A 373 4.31 1.50 -4.57
CA LEU A 373 3.00 0.94 -4.90
C LEU A 373 2.89 -0.56 -4.57
N ALA A 374 4.00 -1.30 -4.66
CA ALA A 374 4.00 -2.74 -4.48
C ALA A 374 3.44 -3.20 -3.11
N PRO A 375 3.85 -2.60 -1.97
CA PRO A 375 3.33 -2.99 -0.66
C PRO A 375 1.81 -2.86 -0.48
N PRO A 376 1.15 -1.70 -0.71
CA PRO A 376 -0.28 -1.58 -0.47
C PRO A 376 -1.13 -2.53 -1.34
N VAL A 377 -0.72 -2.78 -2.60
CA VAL A 377 -1.43 -3.73 -3.47
C VAL A 377 -1.25 -5.18 -2.96
N LEU A 378 -0.03 -5.57 -2.59
CA LEU A 378 0.26 -6.87 -1.99
C LEU A 378 -0.60 -7.12 -0.75
N PHE A 379 -0.66 -6.14 0.16
CA PHE A 379 -1.42 -6.24 1.40
C PHE A 379 -2.93 -6.40 1.15
N ALA A 380 -3.50 -5.61 0.24
CA ALA A 380 -4.90 -5.71 -0.13
C ALA A 380 -5.24 -7.09 -0.73
N LEU A 381 -4.36 -7.64 -1.59
CA LEU A 381 -4.55 -8.97 -2.18
C LEU A 381 -4.42 -10.11 -1.16
N ILE A 382 -3.49 -10.02 -0.21
CA ILE A 382 -3.38 -11.01 0.87
C ILE A 382 -4.66 -10.98 1.72
N ALA A 383 -5.16 -9.79 2.06
CA ALA A 383 -6.40 -9.63 2.82
C ALA A 383 -7.60 -10.23 2.08
N ALA A 384 -7.73 -9.93 0.78
CA ALA A 384 -8.80 -10.47 -0.06
C ALA A 384 -8.71 -12.00 -0.27
N GLY A 385 -7.50 -12.58 -0.26
CA GLY A 385 -7.31 -14.02 -0.41
C GLY A 385 -7.71 -14.83 0.84
N ARG A 386 -7.60 -14.23 2.03
CA ARG A 386 -7.90 -14.90 3.31
C ARG A 386 -9.38 -15.15 3.55
N THR A 387 -10.25 -14.23 3.13
CA THR A 387 -11.69 -14.40 3.29
C THR A 387 -12.20 -15.58 2.48
N GLY A 388 -11.70 -15.75 1.25
CA GLY A 388 -12.10 -16.85 0.38
C GLY A 388 -11.70 -18.26 0.85
N ALA A 389 -10.63 -18.39 1.65
CA ALA A 389 -10.16 -19.69 2.12
C ALA A 389 -11.03 -20.27 3.25
N ASN A 390 -11.61 -19.40 4.10
CA ASN A 390 -12.44 -19.84 5.22
C ASN A 390 -13.83 -20.33 4.79
N ASP A 391 -14.35 -19.82 3.69
CA ASP A 391 -15.69 -20.18 3.19
C ASP A 391 -15.75 -21.62 2.63
N GLY A 392 -14.61 -22.21 2.26
CA GLY A 392 -14.57 -23.50 1.55
C GLY A 392 -14.24 -24.75 2.37
N GLY A 393 -13.68 -24.63 3.59
CA GLY A 393 -13.04 -25.77 4.26
C GLY A 393 -13.38 -26.03 5.73
N GLY A 394 -14.12 -25.14 6.40
CA GLY A 394 -14.18 -25.12 7.87
C GLY A 394 -15.31 -25.90 8.56
N LYS A 395 -16.34 -26.39 7.86
CA LYS A 395 -17.56 -26.92 8.49
C LYS A 395 -17.74 -28.44 8.47
N ALA A 396 -16.70 -29.22 8.15
CA ALA A 396 -16.83 -30.68 8.10
C ALA A 396 -16.64 -31.40 9.45
N GLY A 397 -16.31 -30.69 10.56
CA GLY A 397 -15.82 -31.37 11.77
C GLY A 397 -16.33 -30.90 13.14
N ALA A 398 -17.22 -29.92 13.22
CA ALA A 398 -17.67 -29.41 14.53
C ALA A 398 -19.19 -29.19 14.58
N SER A 399 -19.83 -29.91 15.51
CA SER A 399 -21.21 -29.75 15.99
C SER A 399 -22.32 -30.45 15.19
N ALA A 400 -22.36 -31.78 15.30
CA ALA A 400 -23.64 -32.49 15.31
C ALA A 400 -24.26 -32.30 16.70
N GLY A 401 -25.15 -31.33 16.85
CA GLY A 401 -25.78 -31.04 18.14
C GLY A 401 -26.63 -29.78 18.08
N ASP A 402 -27.93 -30.01 17.87
CA ASP A 402 -29.08 -29.16 18.17
C ASP A 402 -29.28 -27.82 17.45
N GLY A 403 -30.50 -27.67 16.90
CA GLY A 403 -31.11 -26.37 16.60
C GLY A 403 -31.19 -26.02 15.13
N GLN A 404 -32.02 -26.75 14.39
CA GLN A 404 -32.44 -26.46 13.02
C GLN A 404 -33.39 -25.25 13.00
N GLU A 405 -32.88 -24.03 12.74
CA GLU A 405 -33.73 -22.87 12.45
C GLU A 405 -33.26 -22.05 11.24
N ALA A 406 -34.23 -21.85 10.32
CA ALA A 406 -34.35 -20.82 9.29
C ALA A 406 -33.33 -20.76 8.12
N GLY A 407 -33.40 -21.75 7.22
CA GLY A 407 -33.99 -21.58 5.88
C GLY A 407 -33.58 -20.42 4.94
N GLY A 408 -32.43 -19.79 5.10
CA GLY A 408 -31.90 -18.85 4.11
C GLY A 408 -31.36 -19.56 2.88
N HIS A 409 -32.20 -19.91 1.91
CA HIS A 409 -31.77 -20.38 0.59
C HIS A 409 -31.10 -19.22 -0.16
N ASP A 410 -29.80 -19.01 0.07
CA ASP A 410 -28.99 -18.21 -0.83
C ASP A 410 -29.12 -18.79 -2.24
N ALA A 411 -29.60 -17.98 -3.17
CA ALA A 411 -29.87 -18.42 -4.53
C ALA A 411 -28.59 -19.04 -5.13
N PRO A 412 -28.64 -20.25 -5.71
CA PRO A 412 -27.47 -21.03 -6.12
C PRO A 412 -26.53 -20.35 -7.13
N GLY A 413 -26.90 -19.20 -7.70
CA GLY A 413 -26.05 -18.39 -8.59
C GLY A 413 -25.19 -17.31 -7.91
N ALA A 414 -25.53 -16.87 -6.69
CA ALA A 414 -24.89 -15.68 -6.09
C ALA A 414 -23.40 -15.89 -5.79
N GLY A 415 -23.01 -17.10 -5.36
CA GLY A 415 -21.61 -17.43 -5.05
C GLY A 415 -20.71 -17.42 -6.29
N ALA A 416 -21.19 -17.96 -7.41
CA ALA A 416 -20.43 -18.01 -8.67
C ALA A 416 -20.18 -16.61 -9.23
N VAL A 417 -21.20 -15.73 -9.20
CA VAL A 417 -21.06 -14.33 -9.65
C VAL A 417 -20.02 -13.59 -8.79
N ARG A 418 -20.09 -13.71 -7.46
CA ARG A 418 -19.11 -13.07 -6.56
C ARG A 418 -17.68 -13.56 -6.81
N ALA A 419 -17.50 -14.88 -6.97
CA ALA A 419 -16.20 -15.45 -7.27
C ALA A 419 -15.65 -14.95 -8.62
N GLY A 420 -16.50 -14.91 -9.66
CA GLY A 420 -16.16 -14.35 -10.97
C GLY A 420 -15.75 -12.88 -10.90
N THR A 421 -16.53 -12.04 -10.19
CA THR A 421 -16.19 -10.62 -9.99
C THR A 421 -14.85 -10.45 -9.27
N ARG A 422 -14.59 -11.24 -8.22
CA ARG A 422 -13.30 -11.21 -7.51
C ARG A 422 -12.12 -11.54 -8.43
N VAL A 423 -12.27 -12.55 -9.28
CA VAL A 423 -11.26 -12.92 -10.28
C VAL A 423 -11.03 -11.76 -11.25
N ALA A 424 -12.10 -11.19 -11.82
CA ALA A 424 -12.00 -10.07 -12.76
C ALA A 424 -11.29 -8.86 -12.16
N LEU A 425 -11.64 -8.46 -10.93
CA LEU A 425 -10.98 -7.36 -10.22
C LEU A 425 -9.50 -7.66 -9.95
N THR A 426 -9.16 -8.90 -9.58
CA THR A 426 -7.77 -9.31 -9.34
C THR A 426 -6.93 -9.27 -10.62
N VAL A 427 -7.49 -9.72 -11.75
CA VAL A 427 -6.85 -9.62 -13.07
C VAL A 427 -6.66 -8.15 -13.46
N ALA A 428 -7.67 -7.30 -13.24
CA ALA A 428 -7.59 -5.86 -13.53
C ALA A 428 -6.49 -5.18 -12.71
N ILE A 429 -6.38 -5.48 -11.40
CA ILE A 429 -5.29 -5.00 -10.54
C ILE A 429 -3.94 -5.50 -11.06
N GLY A 430 -3.82 -6.79 -11.43
CA GLY A 430 -2.59 -7.36 -11.98
C GLY A 430 -2.13 -6.68 -13.26
N ALA A 431 -3.06 -6.43 -14.19
CA ALA A 431 -2.76 -5.73 -15.45
C ALA A 431 -2.40 -4.27 -15.21
N ALA A 432 -3.15 -3.57 -14.36
CA ALA A 432 -2.88 -2.18 -14.04
C ALA A 432 -1.54 -2.00 -13.31
N TYR A 433 -1.27 -2.79 -12.26
CA TYR A 433 0.02 -2.80 -11.57
C TYR A 433 1.16 -3.19 -12.51
N GLY A 434 0.99 -4.23 -13.33
CA GLY A 434 1.98 -4.62 -14.33
C GLY A 434 2.32 -3.48 -15.29
N SER A 435 1.32 -2.69 -15.69
CA SER A 435 1.56 -1.51 -16.52
C SER A 435 2.40 -0.44 -15.85
N THR A 436 2.38 -0.32 -14.51
CA THR A 436 3.19 0.67 -13.79
C THR A 436 4.64 0.27 -13.63
N LEU A 437 4.99 -0.99 -13.94
CA LEU A 437 6.37 -1.48 -13.87
C LEU A 437 7.24 -1.02 -15.04
N PHE A 438 6.63 -0.50 -16.10
CA PHE A 438 7.31 -0.09 -17.34
C PHE A 438 7.39 1.44 -17.46
N SER A 439 8.47 1.91 -18.09
CA SER A 439 8.62 3.32 -18.46
C SER A 439 7.51 3.75 -19.41
N TYR A 440 7.03 4.99 -19.26
CA TYR A 440 6.02 5.59 -20.13
C TYR A 440 6.42 5.53 -21.61
N GLU A 441 7.72 5.51 -21.91
CA GLU A 441 8.27 5.46 -23.28
C GLU A 441 7.88 4.20 -24.05
N TYR A 442 7.61 3.11 -23.32
CA TYR A 442 7.28 1.81 -23.91
C TYR A 442 5.79 1.50 -23.89
N LYS A 443 4.98 2.39 -23.31
CA LYS A 443 3.55 2.15 -23.19
C LYS A 443 2.86 2.43 -24.50
N VAL A 444 2.14 1.41 -24.98
CA VAL A 444 1.38 1.48 -26.22
C VAL A 444 -0.01 2.03 -25.94
N GLY A 445 -0.45 2.97 -26.78
CA GLY A 445 -1.80 3.54 -26.71
C GLY A 445 -1.85 4.81 -25.89
N THR A 446 -2.69 5.74 -26.34
CA THR A 446 -2.83 7.09 -25.78
C THR A 446 -3.33 7.09 -24.35
N LEU A 447 -4.15 6.10 -23.97
CA LEU A 447 -4.70 5.97 -22.62
C LEU A 447 -3.68 5.49 -21.60
N PHE A 448 -2.72 4.64 -21.98
CA PHE A 448 -1.76 4.06 -21.03
C PHE A 448 -0.44 4.80 -20.99
N TRP A 449 -0.27 5.88 -21.75
CA TRP A 449 0.99 6.59 -21.81
C TRP A 449 1.42 7.17 -20.45
N ALA A 450 0.47 7.54 -19.58
CA ALA A 450 0.76 7.86 -18.18
C ALA A 450 0.35 6.73 -17.23
N ASN A 451 0.90 6.75 -16.02
CA ASN A 451 0.54 5.81 -14.95
C ASN A 451 -0.82 6.11 -14.28
N PHE A 452 -1.39 7.30 -14.47
CA PHE A 452 -2.62 7.71 -13.78
C PHE A 452 -3.82 6.77 -14.02
N PRO A 453 -4.18 6.37 -15.25
CA PRO A 453 -5.32 5.47 -15.46
C PRO A 453 -5.15 4.10 -14.80
N ALA A 454 -3.92 3.58 -14.77
CA ALA A 454 -3.61 2.33 -14.08
C ALA A 454 -3.82 2.47 -12.56
N LEU A 455 -3.39 3.58 -11.95
CA LEU A 455 -3.65 3.87 -10.54
C LEU A 455 -5.15 3.95 -10.24
N MET A 456 -5.94 4.56 -11.13
CA MET A 456 -7.41 4.60 -10.98
C MET A 456 -8.04 3.20 -11.04
N VAL A 457 -7.57 2.33 -11.93
CA VAL A 457 -8.03 0.93 -11.99
C VAL A 457 -7.67 0.20 -10.70
N ILE A 458 -6.44 0.34 -10.19
CA ILE A 458 -6.02 -0.27 -8.92
C ILE A 458 -6.90 0.22 -7.76
N LEU A 459 -7.15 1.54 -7.67
CA LEU A 459 -7.98 2.13 -6.63
C LEU A 459 -9.43 1.62 -6.70
N ALA A 460 -10.07 1.72 -7.85
CA ALA A 460 -11.46 1.31 -8.03
C ALA A 460 -11.65 -0.21 -7.82
N ALA A 461 -10.75 -1.03 -8.37
CA ALA A 461 -10.79 -2.47 -8.19
C ALA A 461 -10.45 -2.90 -6.76
N GLY A 462 -9.55 -2.17 -6.08
CA GLY A 462 -9.26 -2.35 -4.67
C GLY A 462 -10.46 -2.07 -3.77
N VAL A 463 -11.20 -0.99 -4.02
CA VAL A 463 -12.47 -0.69 -3.35
C VAL A 463 -13.52 -1.77 -3.66
N GLY A 464 -13.61 -2.23 -4.91
CA GLY A 464 -14.49 -3.34 -5.28
C GLY A 464 -14.18 -4.63 -4.53
N LEU A 465 -12.89 -4.99 -4.40
CA LEU A 465 -12.46 -6.14 -3.61
C LEU A 465 -12.81 -5.96 -2.13
N MET A 466 -12.56 -4.79 -1.56
CA MET A 466 -12.92 -4.48 -0.17
C MET A 466 -14.42 -4.67 0.09
N ILE A 467 -15.28 -4.18 -0.80
CA ILE A 467 -16.74 -4.34 -0.68
C ILE A 467 -17.11 -5.83 -0.73
N LEU A 468 -16.55 -6.59 -1.69
CA LEU A 468 -16.81 -8.02 -1.81
C LEU A 468 -16.31 -8.84 -0.62
N THR A 469 -15.22 -8.43 0.03
CA THR A 469 -14.66 -9.15 1.18
C THR A 469 -15.39 -8.83 2.48
N ASP A 470 -15.82 -7.59 2.66
CA ASP A 470 -16.27 -7.11 3.96
C ASP A 470 -17.78 -7.29 4.13
N TRP A 471 -18.58 -7.04 3.09
CA TRP A 471 -20.04 -7.10 3.15
C TRP A 471 -20.60 -8.49 3.49
N THR A 472 -19.80 -9.55 3.31
CA THR A 472 -20.21 -10.93 3.62
C THR A 472 -19.90 -11.35 5.04
N THR A 473 -18.95 -10.70 5.71
CA THR A 473 -18.60 -11.03 7.09
C THR A 473 -19.38 -10.14 8.06
N PRO A 474 -20.19 -10.69 8.99
CA PRO A 474 -20.78 -9.87 10.03
C PRO A 474 -19.67 -9.22 10.88
N PRO A 475 -19.86 -8.01 11.42
CA PRO A 475 -18.94 -7.42 12.37
C PRO A 475 -18.66 -8.45 13.47
N ARG A 476 -17.38 -8.74 13.76
CA ARG A 476 -17.06 -9.60 14.91
C ARG A 476 -17.61 -8.91 16.15
N ALA A 477 -18.64 -9.50 16.75
CA ALA A 477 -19.08 -9.15 18.09
C ALA A 477 -17.84 -9.20 19.00
N ASP A 478 -17.68 -8.14 19.78
CA ASP A 478 -16.44 -7.67 20.38
C ASP A 478 -15.52 -8.82 20.85
N ASN A 479 -14.29 -8.86 20.34
CA ASN A 479 -13.22 -9.62 20.98
C ASN A 479 -12.55 -8.66 21.97
N PRO A 480 -12.83 -8.75 23.28
CA PRO A 480 -12.18 -7.91 24.27
C PRO A 480 -10.70 -8.31 24.34
N ARG A 481 -9.86 -7.57 23.61
CA ARG A 481 -8.40 -7.65 23.72
C ARG A 481 -7.87 -6.34 24.28
#